data_AF-X1W3A5-F1
#
_entry.id   AF-X1W3A5-F1
#
_cell.length_a   1.000
_cell.length_b   1.000
_cell.length_c   1.000
_cell.angle_alpha   90.00
_cell.angle_beta   90.00
_cell.angle_gamma   90.00
#
_symmetry.space_group_name_H-M   'P 1'
#
loop_
_entity.id
_entity.type
_entity.pdbx_description
1 polymer ?
#
loop_
_entity_poly.entity_id
_entity_poly.type
_entity_poly.pdbx_seq_one_letter_code
_entity_poly.pdbx_strand_id
1 'polypeptide(L)' 'FFNQDIIALLRKSNFFCAVSTDLGINTLNDKLNLYALKRIDIDYQDSFGKFKMKLNEFVINSYLNLRRFSTK' A
#
# COMPACT_ATOMS: atom_id res chain seq x y z
N PHE A 1 4.78 13.32 5.11
CA PHE A 1 3.96 13.56 3.90
C PHE A 1 4.88 13.58 2.69
N PHE A 2 4.59 12.82 1.62
CA PHE A 2 5.32 12.96 0.35
C PHE A 2 4.68 14.09 -0.46
N ASN A 3 5.44 15.15 -0.74
CA ASN A 3 5.02 16.19 -1.68
C ASN A 3 5.40 15.78 -3.12
N GLN A 4 4.91 16.53 -4.12
CA GLN A 4 5.16 16.21 -5.53
C GLN A 4 6.64 16.24 -5.91
N ASP A 5 7.43 17.09 -5.26
CA ASP A 5 8.87 17.21 -5.52
C ASP A 5 9.64 15.95 -5.09
N ILE A 6 9.30 15.40 -3.92
CA ILE A 6 9.88 14.13 -3.44
C ILE A 6 9.49 12.98 -4.36
N ILE A 7 8.23 12.94 -4.82
CA ILE A 7 7.76 11.94 -5.78
C ILE A 7 8.54 12.04 -7.10
N ALA A 8 8.78 13.26 -7.60
CA ALA A 8 9.55 13.49 -8.81
C ALA A 8 11.02 13.05 -8.66
N LEU A 9 11.63 13.30 -7.50
CA LEU A 9 12.99 12.85 -7.20
C LEU A 9 13.08 11.31 -7.17
N LEU A 10 12.14 10.64 -6.50
CA LEU A 10 12.10 9.17 -6.44
C LEU A 10 11.98 8.53 -7.82
N ARG A 11 11.16 9.12 -8.71
CA ARG A 11 11.05 8.70 -10.11
C ARG A 11 12.36 8.85 -10.88
N LYS A 12 13.09 9.96 -10.69
CA LYS A 12 14.39 10.22 -11.33
C LYS A 12 15.50 9.29 -10.81
N SER A 13 15.40 8.89 -9.55
CA SER A 13 16.38 8.03 -8.89
C SER A 13 16.13 6.52 -9.12
N ASN A 14 15.26 6.15 -10.05
CA ASN A 14 14.92 4.76 -10.39
C ASN A 14 14.39 3.92 -9.20
N PHE A 15 13.76 4.54 -8.20
CA PHE A 15 13.04 3.77 -7.19
C PHE A 15 11.77 3.17 -7.79
N PHE A 16 11.53 1.89 -7.51
CA PHE A 16 10.32 1.20 -7.96
C PHE A 16 9.05 1.69 -7.25
N CYS A 17 9.15 1.96 -5.94
CA CYS A 17 8.04 2.44 -5.12
C CYS A 17 8.53 3.21 -3.88
N ALA A 18 7.62 3.89 -3.20
CA ALA A 18 7.85 4.51 -1.90
C ALA A 18 6.66 4.31 -0.97
N VAL A 19 6.97 4.03 0.30
CA VAL A 19 6.01 3.76 1.36
C VAL A 19 5.95 4.96 2.29
N SER A 20 4.76 5.52 2.45
CA SER A 20 4.47 6.70 3.26
C SER A 20 4.20 6.34 4.72
N THR A 21 4.10 7.35 5.57
CA THR A 21 3.66 7.15 6.96
C THR A 21 2.15 6.94 7.11
N ASP A 22 1.38 7.24 6.06
CA ASP A 22 -0.08 7.27 6.10
C ASP A 22 -0.65 5.86 6.30
N LEU A 23 -1.67 5.77 7.15
CA LEU A 23 -2.32 4.51 7.47
C LEU A 23 -3.47 4.23 6.49
N GLY A 24 -3.60 2.96 6.12
CA GLY A 24 -4.76 2.48 5.38
C GLY A 24 -4.40 1.42 4.34
N ILE A 25 -5.43 0.94 3.67
CA ILE A 25 -5.30 -0.06 2.62
C ILE A 25 -5.06 0.64 1.30
N ASN A 26 -4.05 0.18 0.57
CA ASN A 26 -3.81 0.62 -0.80
C ASN A 26 -4.93 0.05 -1.69
N THR A 27 -5.99 0.83 -1.89
CA THR A 27 -7.07 0.47 -2.81
C THR A 27 -6.68 0.83 -4.24
N LEU A 28 -6.96 -0.07 -5.17
CA LEU A 28 -6.69 0.10 -6.60
C LEU A 28 -7.90 0.58 -7.38
N ASN A 29 -9.00 0.89 -6.67
CA ASN A 29 -10.23 1.37 -7.27
C ASN A 29 -10.12 2.80 -7.81
N ASP A 30 -9.04 3.54 -7.54
CA ASP A 30 -8.64 4.70 -8.34
C ASP A 30 -7.14 5.01 -8.14
N LYS A 31 -6.33 4.67 -9.16
CA LYS A 31 -4.90 4.96 -9.34
C LYS A 31 -4.00 4.69 -8.11
N LEU A 32 -3.54 3.44 -7.97
CA LEU A 32 -2.43 3.08 -7.10
C LEU A 32 -1.21 3.98 -7.39
N ASN A 33 -0.87 4.84 -6.44
CA ASN A 33 0.35 5.63 -6.51
C ASN A 33 1.48 4.84 -5.85
N LEU A 34 2.33 4.21 -6.67
CA LEU A 34 3.49 3.45 -6.20
C LEU A 34 4.46 4.30 -5.36
N TYR A 35 4.40 5.62 -5.43
CA TYR A 35 5.26 6.53 -4.67
C TYR A 35 4.58 7.13 -3.43
N ALA A 36 3.38 6.65 -3.09
CA ALA A 36 2.63 7.06 -1.90
C ALA A 36 1.85 5.87 -1.32
N LEU A 37 2.51 4.71 -1.17
CA LEU A 37 1.89 3.53 -0.59
C LEU A 37 1.60 3.77 0.90
N LYS A 38 0.39 3.43 1.34
CA LYS A 38 -0.03 3.46 2.75
C LYS A 38 0.48 2.21 3.48
N ARG A 39 0.69 2.35 4.80
CA ARG A 39 1.07 1.26 5.71
C ARG A 39 -0.15 0.70 6.41
N ILE A 40 -0.05 -0.55 6.81
CA ILE A 40 -0.96 -1.15 7.77
C ILE A 40 -0.37 -0.96 9.15
N ASP A 41 -1.16 -0.40 10.04
CA ASP A 41 -0.78 -0.25 11.43
C ASP A 41 -0.89 -1.61 12.13
N ILE A 42 0.24 -2.12 12.61
CA ILE A 42 0.31 -3.35 13.40
C ILE A 42 0.73 -2.92 14.80
N ASP A 43 -0.22 -3.00 15.74
CA ASP A 43 0.04 -2.68 17.14
C ASP A 43 0.46 -3.98 17.86
N TYR A 44 1.50 -3.91 18.69
CA TYR A 44 1.92 -5.03 19.53
C TYR A 44 0.88 -5.39 20.60
N GLN A 45 -0.05 -4.46 20.89
CA GLN A 45 -1.20 -4.68 21.76
C GLN A 45 -2.38 -5.33 21.03
N ASP A 46 -2.34 -5.46 19.70
CA ASP A 46 -3.42 -6.11 18.97
C ASP A 46 -3.52 -7.58 19.37
N SER A 47 -4.75 -8.05 19.63
CA SER A 47 -4.99 -9.48 19.78
C SER A 47 -4.60 -10.20 18.49
N PHE A 48 -4.17 -11.47 18.61
CA PHE A 48 -3.83 -12.28 17.44
C PHE A 48 -4.95 -12.34 16.40
N GLY A 49 -6.22 -12.34 16.84
CA GLY A 49 -7.39 -12.26 15.95
C GLY A 49 -7.46 -10.96 15.15
N LYS A 50 -7.21 -9.81 15.80
CA LYS A 50 -7.20 -8.49 15.16
C LYS A 50 -6.03 -8.34 14.19
N PHE A 51 -4.84 -8.82 14.58
CA PHE A 51 -3.67 -8.91 13.70
C PHE A 51 -3.95 -9.76 12.46
N LYS A 52 -4.51 -10.97 12.64
CA LYS A 52 -4.87 -11.89 11.55
C LYS A 52 -5.89 -11.26 10.60
N MET A 53 -6.88 -10.52 11.13
CA MET A 53 -7.86 -9.81 10.31
C MET A 53 -7.21 -8.74 9.43
N LYS A 54 -6.35 -7.89 10.01
CA LYS A 54 -5.59 -6.85 9.28
C LYS A 54 -4.72 -7.45 8.16
N LEU A 55 -4.06 -8.58 8.43
CA LEU A 55 -3.27 -9.32 7.42
C LEU A 55 -4.13 -9.93 6.31
N ASN A 56 -5.25 -10.57 6.66
CA ASN A 56 -6.14 -11.15 5.66
C ASN A 56 -6.70 -10.08 4.72
N GLU A 57 -7.08 -8.93 5.27
CA GLU A 57 -7.57 -7.81 4.49
C GLU A 57 -6.50 -7.28 3.51
N PHE A 58 -5.23 -7.21 3.94
CA PHE A 58 -4.11 -6.88 3.07
C PHE A 58 -3.92 -7.85 1.90
N VAL A 59 -3.89 -9.16 2.21
CA VAL A 59 -3.63 -10.22 1.22
C VAL A 59 -4.77 -10.27 0.20
N ILE A 60 -6.03 -10.23 0.65
CA ILE A 60 -7.19 -10.25 -0.23
C ILE A 60 -7.18 -9.04 -1.17
N ASN A 61 -6.94 -7.83 -0.65
CA ASN A 61 -6.86 -6.64 -1.48
C ASN A 61 -5.71 -6.73 -2.48
N SER A 62 -4.52 -7.18 -2.07
CA SER A 62 -3.37 -7.37 -2.97
C SER A 62 -3.67 -8.40 -4.07
N TYR A 63 -4.34 -9.50 -3.75
CA TYR A 63 -4.72 -10.53 -4.70
C TYR A 63 -5.76 -10.06 -5.72
N LEU A 64 -6.87 -9.47 -5.27
CA LEU A 64 -7.93 -8.94 -6.13
C LEU A 64 -7.38 -7.92 -7.14
N ASN A 65 -6.40 -7.16 -6.67
CA ASN A 65 -5.68 -6.17 -7.44
C ASN A 65 -4.82 -6.78 -8.54
N LEU A 66 -3.97 -7.76 -8.23
CA LEU A 66 -3.15 -8.46 -9.23
C LEU A 66 -4.03 -9.17 -10.27
N ARG A 67 -5.12 -9.80 -9.84
CA ARG A 67 -6.05 -10.51 -10.73
C ARG A 67 -6.65 -9.59 -11.79
N ARG A 68 -7.03 -8.36 -11.42
CA ARG A 68 -7.56 -7.36 -12.37
C ARG A 68 -6.60 -6.98 -13.48
N PHE A 69 -5.29 -6.96 -13.21
CA PHE A 69 -4.26 -6.69 -14.22
C PHE A 69 -3.98 -7.89 -15.12
N SER A 70 -4.20 -9.11 -14.62
CA SER A 70 -4.01 -10.34 -15.40
C SER A 70 -5.15 -10.65 -16.37
N THR A 71 -6.32 -10.01 -16.23
CA THR A 71 -7.50 -10.20 -17.10
C THR A 71 -7.73 -9.04 -18.07
N LYS A 72 -6.71 -8.23 -18.33
CA LYS A 72 -6.66 -7.26 -19.43
C LYS A 72 -5.65 -7.72 -20.45
#